data_AF-A0A355H7P0-F1
#
_entry.id   AF-A0A355H7P0-F1
#
_cell.length_a   1.000
_cell.length_b   1.000
_cell.length_c   1.000
_cell.angle_alpha   90.00
_cell.angle_beta   90.00
_cell.angle_gamma   90.00
#
_symmetry.space_group_name_H-M   'P 1'
#
loop_
_entity.id
_entity.type
_entity.pdbx_description
1 polymer ?
#
loop_
_entity_poly.entity_id
_entity_poly.type
_entity_poly.pdbx_seq_one_letter_code
_entity_poly.pdbx_strand_id
1 'polypeptide(L)'
;IEVRAKSAVFSSKADVICVSGIMTGIGVDQTELHKVREALPDTPLLANTGVTIDTVADIFSLTDGCIIGSHLKHNGDTWGAVDPERV
;
A
#
# COMPACT_ATOMS: atom_id res chain seq x y z
N ILE A 1 12.95 5.77 -4.80
CA ILE A 1 11.54 5.68 -5.25
C ILE A 1 10.90 7.05 -5.53
N GLU A 2 11.30 8.09 -4.80
CA GLU A 2 10.82 9.46 -4.78
C GLU A 2 10.73 10.11 -6.16
N VAL A 3 11.79 10.02 -6.96
CA VAL A 3 11.82 10.61 -8.32
C VAL A 3 10.76 9.97 -9.22
N ARG A 4 10.53 8.67 -9.09
CA ARG A 4 9.51 7.95 -9.88
C ARG A 4 8.11 8.37 -9.44
N ALA A 5 7.87 8.48 -8.13
CA ALA A 5 6.60 8.97 -7.60
C ALA A 5 6.31 10.41 -8.06
N LYS A 6 7.27 11.32 -7.92
CA LYS A 6 7.17 12.71 -8.41
C LYS A 6 6.89 12.77 -9.92
N SER A 7 7.57 11.93 -10.70
CA SER A 7 7.35 11.84 -12.14
C SER A 7 5.94 11.35 -12.49
N ALA A 8 5.41 10.35 -11.78
CA ALA A 8 4.06 9.85 -12.00
C ALA A 8 3.00 10.94 -11.76
N VAL A 9 3.13 11.73 -10.69
CA VAL A 9 2.23 12.86 -10.43
C VAL A 9 2.41 13.97 -11.46
N PHE A 10 3.66 14.39 -11.72
CA PHE A 10 3.92 15.53 -12.59
C PHE A 10 3.62 15.27 -14.06
N SER A 11 4.14 14.15 -14.59
CA SER A 11 4.10 13.80 -16.02
C SER A 11 2.83 13.06 -16.39
N SER A 12 2.40 12.10 -15.56
CA SER A 12 1.26 11.23 -15.86
C SER A 12 -0.03 11.68 -15.18
N LYS A 13 0.01 12.77 -14.39
CA LYS A 13 -1.14 13.35 -13.68
C LYS A 13 -1.84 12.33 -12.79
N ALA A 14 -1.07 11.47 -12.14
CA ALA A 14 -1.62 10.54 -11.17
C ALA A 14 -2.22 11.30 -9.98
N ASP A 15 -3.51 11.09 -9.71
CA ASP A 15 -4.21 11.69 -8.56
C ASP A 15 -3.85 11.01 -7.24
N VAL A 16 -3.40 9.75 -7.30
CA VAL A 16 -3.05 8.91 -6.14
C VAL A 16 -1.83 8.07 -6.47
N ILE A 17 -0.93 7.90 -5.50
CA ILE A 17 0.24 7.03 -5.62
C ILE A 17 0.05 5.78 -4.75
N CYS A 18 0.22 4.61 -5.36
CA CYS A 18 0.31 3.34 -4.63
C CYS A 18 1.77 2.90 -4.54
N VAL A 19 2.24 2.56 -3.34
CA VAL A 19 3.54 1.92 -3.12
C VAL A 19 3.31 0.45 -2.76
N SER A 20 3.92 -0.42 -3.56
CA SER A 20 3.76 -1.87 -3.46
C SER A 20 4.94 -2.53 -2.76
N GLY A 21 4.63 -3.47 -1.86
CA GLY A 21 5.59 -4.49 -1.43
C GLY A 21 6.01 -5.42 -2.57
N ILE A 22 7.09 -6.16 -2.36
CA ILE A 22 7.73 -7.00 -3.40
C ILE A 22 6.89 -8.20 -3.82
N MET A 23 6.08 -8.76 -2.92
CA MET A 23 5.18 -9.89 -3.19
C MET A 23 4.10 -10.00 -2.10
N THR A 24 3.01 -10.68 -2.42
CA THR A 24 1.94 -10.98 -1.48
C THR A 24 2.48 -11.65 -0.21
N GLY A 25 2.09 -11.15 0.96
CA GLY A 25 2.56 -11.64 2.26
C GLY A 25 3.90 -11.05 2.74
N ILE A 26 4.63 -10.33 1.89
CA ILE A 26 5.77 -9.51 2.31
C ILE A 26 5.35 -8.05 2.31
N GLY A 27 5.30 -7.47 3.50
CA GLY A 27 4.87 -6.09 3.73
C GLY A 27 5.63 -5.08 2.88
N VAL A 28 4.97 -3.96 2.58
CA VAL A 28 5.62 -2.81 1.95
C VAL A 28 6.68 -2.22 2.89
N ASP A 29 7.83 -1.84 2.33
CA ASP A 29 8.91 -1.21 3.11
C ASP A 29 8.48 0.17 3.59
N GLN A 30 8.35 0.34 4.90
CA GLN A 30 7.97 1.62 5.51
C GLN A 30 8.97 2.73 5.22
N THR A 31 10.25 2.40 4.99
CA THR A 31 11.27 3.37 4.58
C THR A 31 10.93 3.96 3.22
N GLU A 32 10.44 3.14 2.29
CA GLU A 32 10.03 3.60 0.95
C GLU A 32 8.72 4.39 1.03
N LEU A 33 7.77 3.99 1.88
CA LEU A 33 6.57 4.79 2.15
C LEU A 33 6.91 6.17 2.70
N HIS A 34 7.80 6.24 3.69
CA HIS A 34 8.23 7.50 4.29
C HIS A 34 8.87 8.43 3.25
N LYS A 35 9.81 7.91 2.46
CA LYS A 35 10.44 8.66 1.36
C LYS A 35 9.42 9.21 0.36
N VAL A 36 8.39 8.44 0.00
CA VAL A 36 7.33 8.91 -0.91
C VAL A 36 6.44 9.96 -0.24
N ARG A 37 6.06 9.75 1.03
CA ARG A 37 5.26 10.71 1.81
C ARG A 37 5.94 12.06 1.90
N GLU A 38 7.25 12.10 2.22
CA GLU A 38 8.05 13.33 2.27
C GLU A 38 8.17 13.99 0.89
N ALA A 39 8.34 13.18 -0.16
CA ALA A 39 8.50 13.66 -1.53
C ALA A 39 7.21 14.29 -2.12
N LEU A 40 6.04 13.86 -1.65
CA LEU A 40 4.73 14.23 -2.18
C LEU A 40 3.73 14.47 -1.03
N PRO A 41 3.92 15.49 -0.17
CA PRO A 41 3.12 15.66 1.06
C PRO A 41 1.62 15.82 0.81
N ASP A 42 1.22 16.37 -0.34
CA ASP A 42 -0.17 16.69 -0.67
C ASP A 42 -0.84 15.68 -1.61
N THR A 43 -0.10 14.68 -2.12
CA THR A 43 -0.67 13.64 -2.99
C THR A 43 -1.15 12.46 -2.16
N PRO A 44 -2.40 11.99 -2.30
CA PRO A 44 -2.86 10.79 -1.63
C PRO A 44 -1.92 9.59 -1.86
N LEU A 45 -1.52 8.95 -0.77
CA LEU A 45 -0.58 7.83 -0.74
C LEU A 45 -1.26 6.59 -0.19
N LEU A 46 -1.24 5.50 -0.95
CA LEU A 46 -1.75 4.20 -0.53
C LEU A 46 -0.64 3.15 -0.46
N ALA A 47 -0.74 2.24 0.51
CA ALA A 47 0.02 0.99 0.54
C ALA A 47 -0.82 -0.17 0.03
N ASN A 48 -0.28 -1.11 -0.75
CA ASN A 48 -1.07 -2.25 -1.25
C ASN A 48 -0.43 -3.62 -0.95
N THR A 49 0.41 -4.15 -1.85
CA THR A 49 0.95 -5.50 -1.78
C THR A 49 1.61 -5.75 -0.43
N GLY A 50 1.11 -6.76 0.29
CA GLY A 50 1.67 -7.21 1.55
C GLY A 50 1.10 -6.56 2.82
N VAL A 51 0.13 -5.64 2.71
CA VAL A 51 -0.58 -5.13 3.90
C VAL A 51 -1.44 -6.24 4.53
N THR A 52 -1.46 -6.29 5.86
CA THR A 52 -2.21 -7.25 6.68
C THR A 52 -3.01 -6.52 7.77
N ILE A 53 -3.94 -7.21 8.43
CA ILE A 53 -4.66 -6.65 9.59
C ILE A 53 -3.69 -6.26 10.71
N ASP A 54 -2.63 -7.04 10.90
CA ASP A 54 -1.65 -6.78 11.95
C ASP A 54 -0.75 -5.56 11.66
N THR A 55 -0.60 -5.19 10.39
CA THR A 55 0.32 -4.11 9.94
C THR A 55 -0.40 -2.83 9.51
N VAL A 56 -1.72 -2.87 9.30
CA VAL A 56 -2.49 -1.74 8.75
C VAL A 56 -2.41 -0.48 9.62
N ALA A 57 -2.38 -0.64 10.95
CA ALA A 57 -2.28 0.49 11.87
C ALA A 57 -0.97 1.27 11.69
N ASP A 58 0.16 0.56 11.58
CA ASP A 58 1.47 1.18 11.35
C ASP A 58 1.55 1.81 9.95
N ILE A 59 0.98 1.14 8.95
CA ILE A 59 0.89 1.66 7.58
C ILE A 59 0.13 2.99 7.54
N PHE A 60 -0.96 3.11 8.29
CA PHE A 60 -1.77 4.33 8.35
C PHE A 60 -1.07 5.49 9.07
N SER A 61 0.02 5.25 9.78
CA SER A 61 0.86 6.36 10.30
C SER A 61 1.57 7.14 9.19
N LEU A 62 1.71 6.55 7.99
CA LEU A 62 2.45 7.13 6.85
C LEU A 62 1.59 7.32 5.59
N THR A 63 0.39 6.72 5.53
CA THR A 63 -0.42 6.62 4.32
C THR A 63 -1.85 7.04 4.55
N ASP A 64 -2.53 7.46 3.48
CA ASP A 64 -3.92 7.91 3.48
C ASP A 64 -4.91 6.74 3.31
N GLY A 65 -4.39 5.52 3.11
CA GLY A 65 -5.18 4.30 2.99
C GLY A 65 -4.36 3.10 2.53
N CYS A 66 -5.02 1.96 2.37
CA CYS A 66 -4.37 0.75 1.89
C CYS A 66 -5.29 -0.16 1.06
N ILE A 67 -4.70 -1.18 0.43
CA ILE A 67 -5.40 -2.27 -0.23
C ILE A 67 -4.94 -3.58 0.40
N ILE A 68 -5.87 -4.31 1.02
CA ILE A 68 -5.61 -5.63 1.61
C ILE A 68 -6.28 -6.70 0.73
N GLY A 69 -5.48 -7.65 0.26
CA GLY A 69 -5.91 -8.72 -0.64
C GLY A 69 -6.00 -10.07 0.06
N SER A 70 -5.01 -10.92 -0.17
CA SER A 70 -4.97 -12.31 0.30
C SER A 70 -5.22 -12.48 1.80
N HIS A 71 -4.79 -11.52 2.63
CA HIS A 71 -4.95 -11.61 4.09
C HIS A 71 -6.43 -11.59 4.55
N LEU A 72 -7.33 -11.05 3.74
CA LEU A 72 -8.78 -11.07 3.98
C LEU A 72 -9.46 -12.33 3.42
N LYS A 73 -8.72 -13.25 2.80
CA LYS A 73 -9.25 -14.47 2.19
C LYS A 73 -9.00 -15.68 3.07
N HIS A 74 -9.85 -16.71 2.92
CA HIS A 74 -9.67 -17.95 3.67
C HIS A 74 -8.26 -18.53 3.45
N ASN A 75 -7.58 -18.83 4.55
CA ASN A 75 -6.21 -19.35 4.58
C ASN A 75 -5.15 -18.51 3.84
N GLY A 76 -5.43 -17.24 3.54
CA GLY A 76 -4.51 -16.42 2.76
C GLY A 76 -4.45 -16.78 1.27
N ASP A 77 -5.38 -17.59 0.75
CA ASP A 77 -5.37 -17.98 -0.66
C ASP A 77 -5.73 -16.80 -1.56
N THR A 78 -4.79 -16.36 -2.39
CA THR A 78 -4.98 -15.24 -3.32
C THR A 78 -6.12 -15.51 -4.32
N TRP A 79 -6.36 -16.77 -4.67
CA TRP A 79 -7.42 -17.16 -5.61
C TRP A 79 -8.71 -17.59 -4.89
N GLY A 80 -8.67 -17.70 -3.56
CA GLY A 80 -9.80 -18.08 -2.73
C GLY A 80 -10.85 -16.99 -2.58
N ALA A 81 -11.96 -17.36 -1.93
CA ALA A 81 -13.01 -16.44 -1.52
C ALA A 81 -12.55 -15.55 -0.35
N VAL A 82 -13.13 -14.36 -0.27
CA VAL A 82 -13.00 -13.47 0.89
C VAL A 82 -13.66 -14.14 2.09
N ASP A 83 -13.00 -14.05 3.23
CA ASP A 83 -13.50 -14.51 4.53
C ASP A 83 -14.32 -13.37 5.17
N PRO A 84 -15.66 -13.51 5.29
CA PRO A 84 -16.51 -12.44 5.82
C PRO A 84 -16.19 -12.06 7.27
N GLU A 85 -15.56 -12.94 8.05
CA GLU A 85 -15.18 -12.63 9.43
C GLU A 85 -13.94 -11.72 9.52
N ARG A 86 -13.24 -11.51 8.40
CA ARG A 86 -12.01 -10.70 8.31
C ARG A 86 -12.23 -9.31 7.72
N VAL A 87 -13.46 -8.92 7.38
CA VAL A 87 -13.80 -7.64 6.69
C VAL A 87 -14.61 -6.72 7.60
#